data_AF-A0A196SHS9-F1
#
_entry.id   AF-A0A196SHS9-F1
#
_cell.length_a   1.000
_cell.length_b   1.000
_cell.length_c   1.000
_cell.angle_alpha   90.00
_cell.angle_beta   90.00
_cell.angle_gamma   90.00
#
_symmetry.space_group_name_H-M   'P 1'
#
loop_
_entity.id
_entity.type
_entity.pdbx_description
1 polymer ?
#
loop_
_entity_poly.entity_id
_entity_poly.type
_entity_poly.pdbx_seq_one_letter_code
_entity_poly.pdbx_strand_id
1 'polypeptide(L)' 'MKEYPAFTLDKGLYDETTYWGRVKYNMIRCDFRKVILGQKAHDEAVAKIESWKRGENKYTDAELWNARNIIESMEH' A
#
# COMPACT_ATOMS: atom_id res chain seq x y z
N MET A 1 12.54 10.26 -10.84
CA MET A 1 11.24 10.18 -10.12
C MET A 1 10.58 8.89 -10.52
N LYS A 2 10.27 7.99 -9.58
CA LYS A 2 9.30 6.93 -9.86
C LYS A 2 7.94 7.58 -9.66
N GLU A 3 7.29 7.96 -10.77
CA GLU A 3 5.88 8.36 -10.72
C GLU A 3 5.09 7.12 -10.30
N TYR A 4 4.48 7.17 -9.12
CA TYR A 4 3.52 6.15 -8.72
C TYR A 4 2.29 6.30 -9.63
N PRO A 5 1.70 5.20 -10.12
CA PRO A 5 0.44 5.29 -10.85
C PRO A 5 -0.64 5.88 -9.93
N ALA A 6 -1.67 6.48 -10.52
CA ALA A 6 -2.83 6.98 -9.78
C ALA A 6 -3.34 5.88 -8.83
N PHE A 7 -3.58 6.26 -7.57
CA PHE A 7 -4.02 5.31 -6.56
C PHE A 7 -5.41 4.78 -6.90
N THR A 8 -5.57 3.45 -6.81
CA THR A 8 -6.86 2.78 -6.96
C THR A 8 -6.96 1.66 -5.94
N LEU A 9 -8.18 1.32 -5.52
CA LEU A 9 -8.44 0.15 -4.68
C LEU A 9 -8.51 -1.14 -5.51
N ASP A 10 -9.02 -1.04 -6.74
CA ASP A 10 -9.33 -2.21 -7.58
C ASP A 10 -8.09 -2.87 -8.18
N LYS A 11 -7.02 -2.11 -8.41
CA LYS A 11 -5.78 -2.63 -9.00
C LYS A 11 -4.65 -2.56 -7.98
N GLY A 12 -3.76 -3.55 -8.00
CA GLY A 12 -2.51 -3.52 -7.24
C GLY A 12 -1.49 -2.56 -7.85
N LEU A 13 -0.44 -2.21 -7.10
CA LEU A 13 0.66 -1.36 -7.58
C LEU A 13 1.41 -2.01 -8.76
N TYR A 14 1.40 -3.35 -8.80
CA TYR A 14 2.02 -4.14 -9.84
C TYR A 14 1.00 -5.08 -10.48
N ASP A 15 1.20 -5.39 -11.75
CA ASP A 15 0.37 -6.33 -12.49
C ASP A 15 0.68 -7.79 -12.11
N GLU A 16 -0.13 -8.34 -11.21
CA GLU A 16 -0.01 -9.72 -10.71
C GLU A 16 -0.31 -10.80 -11.76
N THR A 17 -0.80 -10.46 -12.96
CA THR A 17 -0.93 -11.43 -14.05
C THR A 17 0.45 -11.84 -14.60
N THR A 18 1.45 -10.96 -14.46
CA THR A 18 2.83 -11.20 -14.89
C THR A 18 3.68 -11.82 -13.78
N TYR A 19 4.67 -12.66 -14.16
CA TYR A 19 5.62 -13.24 -13.20
C TYR A 19 6.33 -12.16 -12.38
N TRP A 20 6.88 -11.14 -13.04
CA TRP A 20 7.60 -10.06 -12.37
C TRP A 20 6.71 -9.17 -11.50
N GLY A 21 5.43 -8.99 -11.87
CA GLY A 21 4.50 -8.29 -11.01
C GLY A 21 4.21 -9.06 -9.73
N ARG A 22 4.01 -10.39 -9.81
CA ARG A 22 3.90 -11.24 -8.61
C ARG A 22 5.15 -11.22 -7.74
N VAL A 23 6.34 -11.24 -8.34
CA VAL A 23 7.60 -11.14 -7.58
C VAL A 23 7.66 -9.81 -6.83
N LYS A 24 7.40 -8.69 -7.51
CA LYS A 24 7.44 -7.35 -6.88
C LYS A 24 6.35 -7.18 -5.80
N TYR A 25 5.15 -7.71 -6.05
CA TYR A 25 4.06 -7.73 -5.07
C TYR A 25 4.48 -8.50 -3.80
N ASN A 26 5.01 -9.72 -3.96
CA ASN A 26 5.49 -10.51 -2.83
C ASN A 26 6.65 -9.85 -2.08
N MET A 27 7.56 -9.15 -2.77
CA MET A 27 8.63 -8.39 -2.10
C MET A 27 8.10 -7.28 -1.20
N ILE A 28 7.01 -6.61 -1.58
CA ILE A 28 6.37 -5.57 -0.76
C ILE A 28 5.63 -6.19 0.42
N ARG A 29 4.93 -7.30 0.17
CA ARG A 29 4.12 -8.01 1.16
C ARG A 29 4.98 -8.65 2.25
N CYS A 30 6.12 -9.23 1.86
CA CYS A 30 7.07 -9.89 2.76
C CYS A 30 8.20 -8.96 3.25
N ASP A 31 8.02 -7.63 3.19
CA ASP A 31 9.02 -6.69 3.70
C ASP A 31 9.08 -6.76 5.23
N PHE A 32 10.10 -7.45 5.75
CA PHE A 32 10.34 -7.65 7.18
C PHE A 32 10.45 -6.33 7.97
N ARG A 33 10.82 -5.22 7.32
CA ARG A 33 10.91 -3.91 7.97
C ARG A 33 9.55 -3.44 8.48
N LYS A 34 8.46 -3.92 7.89
CA LYS A 34 7.09 -3.57 8.25
C LYS A 34 6.54 -4.37 9.42
N VAL A 35 7.15 -5.52 9.74
CA VAL A 35 6.87 -6.23 11.01
C VAL A 35 7.27 -5.37 12.22
N ILE A 36 8.24 -4.47 12.05
CA ILE A 36 8.70 -3.54 13.08
C ILE A 36 7.76 -2.32 13.20
N LEU A 37 7.00 -2.01 12.13
CA LEU A 37 5.97 -0.99 12.15
C LEU A 37 4.82 -1.53 13.01
N GLY A 38 4.86 -1.27 14.31
CA GLY A 38 3.87 -1.76 15.25
C GLY A 38 2.44 -1.28 14.95
N GLN A 39 1.48 -1.70 15.76
CA GLN A 39 0.04 -1.50 15.53
C GLN A 39 -0.38 -0.04 15.26
N LYS A 40 0.33 0.95 15.81
CA LYS A 40 0.09 2.37 15.52
C LYS A 40 0.23 2.71 14.04
N ALA A 41 1.25 2.16 13.37
CA ALA A 41 1.49 2.42 11.95
C ALA A 41 0.42 1.77 11.07
N HIS A 42 -0.11 0.63 11.50
CA HIS A 42 -1.26 -0.03 10.87
C HIS A 42 -2.51 0.85 10.97
N ASP A 43 -2.85 1.30 12.18
CA ASP A 43 -4.05 2.12 12.41
C ASP A 43 -3.99 3.44 11.65
N GLU A 44 -2.80 4.08 11.59
CA GLU A 44 -2.56 5.27 10.78
C GLU A 44 -2.73 5.00 9.27
N ALA A 45 -2.24 3.85 8.78
CA ALA A 45 -2.39 3.48 7.38
C ALA A 45 -3.85 3.22 7.01
N VAL A 46 -4.61 2.54 7.87
CA VAL A 46 -6.05 2.33 7.70
C VAL A 46 -6.78 3.67 7.65
N ALA A 47 -6.51 4.58 8.60
CA ALA A 47 -7.13 5.90 8.63
C ALA A 47 -6.86 6.72 7.35
N LYS A 48 -5.66 6.60 6.76
CA LYS A 48 -5.32 7.25 5.47
C LYS A 48 -6.14 6.70 4.30
N ILE A 49 -6.31 5.38 4.22
CA ILE A 49 -7.15 4.77 3.16
C ILE A 49 -8.62 5.12 3.36
N GLU A 50 -9.11 5.14 4.59
CA GLU A 50 -10.51 5.50 4.90
C GLU A 50 -10.83 6.98 4.64
N SER A 51 -9.91 7.89 4.91
CA SER A 51 -10.08 9.31 4.57
C SER A 51 -10.10 9.52 3.06
N TRP A 52 -9.23 8.82 2.32
CA TRP A 52 -9.30 8.83 0.85
C TRP A 52 -10.62 8.28 0.31
N LYS A 53 -11.13 7.16 0.87
CA LYS A 53 -12.47 6.60 0.53
C LYS A 53 -13.61 7.59 0.78
N ARG A 54 -13.48 8.46 1.79
CA ARG A 54 -14.44 9.52 2.09
C ARG A 54 -14.34 10.73 1.14
N GLY A 55 -13.41 10.71 0.20
CA GLY A 55 -13.17 11.81 -0.75
C GLY A 55 -12.23 12.89 -0.21
N GLU A 56 -11.56 12.64 0.93
CA GLU A 56 -10.56 13.56 1.46
C GLU A 56 -9.25 13.39 0.66
N ASN A 57 -9.08 14.21 -0.37
CA ASN A 57 -7.92 14.21 -1.27
C ASN A 57 -6.68 14.89 -0.61
N LYS A 58 -6.39 14.51 0.64
CA LYS A 58 -5.34 15.11 1.48
C LYS A 58 -3.96 14.50 1.25
N TYR A 59 -3.91 13.31 0.68
CA TYR A 59 -2.69 12.51 0.53
C TYR A 59 -2.32 12.33 -0.92
N THR A 60 -1.03 12.27 -1.19
CA THR A 60 -0.48 11.97 -2.52
C THR A 60 -0.66 10.49 -2.86
N ASP A 61 -0.67 10.14 -4.13
CA ASP A 61 -0.75 8.73 -4.58
C ASP A 61 0.35 7.87 -3.95
N ALA A 62 1.56 8.40 -3.79
CA ALA A 62 2.68 7.71 -3.15
C ALA A 62 2.40 7.36 -1.68
N GLU A 63 1.76 8.27 -0.93
CA GLU A 63 1.39 8.03 0.46
C GLU A 63 0.27 7.00 0.59
N LEU A 64 -0.69 7.01 -0.33
CA LEU A 64 -1.79 6.04 -0.37
C LEU A 64 -1.29 4.64 -0.73
N TRP A 65 -0.41 4.54 -1.73
CA TRP A 65 0.25 3.27 -2.04
C TRP A 65 1.08 2.76 -0.87
N ASN A 66 1.79 3.63 -0.16
CA ASN A 66 2.55 3.23 1.02
C ASN A 66 1.62 2.73 2.15
N ALA A 67 0.52 3.45 2.43
CA ALA A 67 -0.47 3.04 3.42
C ALA A 67 -1.08 1.66 3.08
N ARG A 68 -1.50 1.45 1.84
CA ARG A 68 -1.99 0.15 1.37
C ARG A 68 -0.96 -0.95 1.53
N ASN A 69 0.29 -0.68 1.15
CA ASN A 69 1.39 -1.64 1.28
C ASN A 69 1.70 -2.00 2.74
N ILE A 70 1.43 -1.12 3.70
CA ILE A 70 1.58 -1.39 5.14
C ILE A 70 0.45 -2.33 5.58
N ILE A 71 -0.79 -2.02 5.24
CA ILE A 71 -1.96 -2.87 5.56
C ILE A 71 -1.77 -4.28 5.00
N GLU A 72 -1.48 -4.42 3.70
CA GLU A 72 -1.32 -5.72 3.03
C GLU A 72 -0.12 -6.53 3.58
N SER A 73 0.88 -5.87 4.17
CA SER A 73 2.02 -6.56 4.79
C SER A 73 1.75 -7.10 6.19
N MET A 74 0.63 -6.71 6.81
CA MET A 74 0.26 -7.10 8.18
C MET A 74 -0.90 -8.10 8.21
N GLU A 75 -1.57 -8.37 7.09
CA GLU A 75 -2.67 -9.35 6.93
C GLU A 75 -2.17 -10.79 6.63
N HIS A 76 -1.18 -11.32 7.37
CA HIS A 76 -0.67 -12.70 7.21
C HIS A 76 -1.20 -13.68 8.25
#